data_AF-A0A2H6BC92-F1
#
_entry.id   AF-A0A2H6BC92-F1
#
_cell.length_a   1.000
_cell.length_b   1.000
_cell.length_c   1.000
_cell.angle_alpha   90.00
_cell.angle_beta   90.00
_cell.angle_gamma   90.00
#
_symmetry.space_group_name_H-M   'P 1'
#
loop_
_entity.id
_entity.type
_entity.pdbx_description
1 polymer ?
#
loop_
_entity_poly.entity_id
_entity_poly.type
_entity_poly.pdbx_seq_one_letter_code
_entity_poly.pdbx_strand_id
1 'polypeptide(L)'
;MPTSETIRSTASNGSAPPFADMLSPKLAFGAWRSMLSASTAFTIEALHFGSRRLEAQAEFLSNLLTCKDPAQAFEKQSSFMQRTMEEYGREAEAIVQKVRDKSTEQAKAA
;
A
#
# COMPACT_ATOMS: atom_id res chain seq x y z
N MET A 1 -5.89 18.71 -62.18
CA MET A 1 -4.87 18.48 -61.13
C MET A 1 -4.77 19.72 -60.26
N PRO A 2 -5.36 19.72 -59.05
CA PRO A 2 -5.00 20.64 -57.98
C PRO A 2 -4.21 19.91 -56.88
N THR A 3 -3.13 20.54 -56.41
CA THR A 3 -2.19 20.02 -55.41
C THR A 3 -2.69 20.20 -53.97
N SER A 4 -2.82 19.06 -53.30
CA SER A 4 -2.62 18.76 -51.87
C SER A 4 -3.09 19.76 -50.81
N GLU A 5 -4.27 19.43 -50.30
CA GLU A 5 -4.74 19.70 -48.94
C GLU A 5 -3.81 19.16 -47.83
N THR A 6 -3.88 19.84 -46.68
CA THR A 6 -3.74 19.28 -45.32
C THR A 6 -2.36 18.84 -44.83
N ILE A 7 -1.63 19.80 -44.24
CA ILE A 7 -0.82 19.53 -43.05
C ILE A 7 -1.60 20.07 -41.84
N ARG A 8 -2.51 19.26 -41.30
CA ARG A 8 -3.03 19.44 -39.94
C ARG A 8 -2.56 18.25 -39.12
N SER A 9 -1.31 18.34 -38.67
CA SER A 9 -0.78 17.44 -37.64
C SER A 9 -1.48 17.78 -36.32
N THR A 10 -2.56 17.07 -36.01
CA THR A 10 -3.18 17.08 -34.68
C THR A 10 -2.55 15.97 -33.85
N ALA A 11 -1.27 16.14 -33.52
CA ALA A 11 -0.70 15.47 -32.37
C ALA A 11 -1.16 16.24 -31.13
N SER A 12 -2.36 15.93 -30.64
CA SER A 12 -2.78 16.28 -29.29
C SER A 12 -1.97 15.42 -28.31
N ASN A 13 -0.70 15.78 -28.15
CA ASN A 13 0.12 15.30 -27.04
C ASN A 13 -0.62 15.66 -25.75
N GLY A 14 -0.83 14.66 -24.89
CA GLY A 14 -1.33 14.85 -23.53
C GLY A 14 -0.36 15.76 -22.78
N SER A 15 -0.61 17.06 -22.85
CA SER A 15 0.13 18.07 -22.12
C SER A 15 -0.19 17.86 -20.66
N ALA A 16 0.81 17.44 -19.89
CA ALA A 16 0.79 17.60 -18.44
C ALA A 16 0.34 19.04 -18.11
N PRO A 17 -0.50 19.22 -17.07
CA PRO A 17 -1.04 20.53 -16.74
C PRO A 17 0.10 21.54 -16.53
N PRO A 18 -0.06 22.79 -16.97
CA PRO A 18 0.97 23.82 -16.83
C PRO A 18 1.34 23.99 -15.35
N PHE A 19 2.61 24.26 -15.07
CA PHE A 19 3.16 24.37 -13.70
C PHE A 19 2.39 25.37 -12.81
N ALA A 20 1.75 26.38 -13.43
CA ALA A 20 0.86 27.32 -12.75
C ALA A 20 -0.40 26.66 -12.15
N ASP A 21 -0.98 25.65 -12.81
CA ASP A 21 -2.10 24.87 -12.28
C ASP A 21 -1.64 23.97 -11.13
N MET A 22 -0.42 23.45 -11.21
CA MET A 22 0.21 22.64 -10.16
C MET A 22 0.42 23.41 -8.85
N LEU A 23 0.53 24.74 -8.91
CA LEU A 23 0.62 25.64 -7.75
C LEU A 23 -0.74 26.18 -7.28
N SER A 24 -1.85 25.75 -7.88
CA SER A 24 -3.16 26.19 -7.42
C SER A 24 -3.41 25.72 -5.98
N PRO A 25 -3.91 26.58 -5.08
CA PRO A 25 -4.18 26.21 -3.69
C PRO A 25 -5.11 25.00 -3.55
N LYS A 26 -6.01 24.79 -4.52
CA LYS A 26 -6.92 23.65 -4.57
C LYS A 26 -6.21 22.33 -4.89
N LEU A 27 -5.34 22.31 -5.90
CA LEU A 27 -4.53 21.12 -6.21
C LEU A 27 -3.54 20.82 -5.08
N ALA A 28 -2.92 21.84 -4.50
CA ALA A 28 -2.04 21.69 -3.34
C ALA A 28 -2.79 21.12 -2.12
N PHE A 29 -3.99 21.62 -1.83
CA PHE A 29 -4.83 21.09 -0.75
C PHE A 29 -5.29 19.65 -1.01
N GLY A 30 -5.67 19.33 -2.25
CA GLY A 30 -6.01 17.98 -2.67
C GLY A 30 -4.84 17.00 -2.52
N ALA A 31 -3.65 17.39 -2.98
CA ALA A 31 -2.42 16.61 -2.84
C ALA A 31 -2.03 16.41 -1.36
N TRP A 32 -2.11 17.46 -0.54
CA TRP A 32 -1.90 17.39 0.91
C TRP A 32 -2.87 16.42 1.60
N ARG A 33 -4.16 16.52 1.28
CA ARG A 33 -5.20 15.65 1.84
C ARG A 33 -5.05 14.20 1.39
N SER A 34 -4.61 13.98 0.16
CA SER A 34 -4.26 12.65 -0.36
C SER A 34 -3.08 12.05 0.40
N MET A 35 -1.99 12.80 0.55
CA MET A 35 -0.82 12.36 1.31
C MET A 35 -1.18 11.99 2.76
N LEU A 36 -1.95 12.83 3.46
CA LEU A 36 -2.42 12.55 4.82
C LEU A 36 -3.31 11.30 4.88
N SER A 37 -4.20 11.11 3.89
CA SER A 37 -5.08 9.93 3.88
C SER A 37 -4.32 8.63 3.65
N ALA A 38 -3.32 8.64 2.76
CA ALA A 38 -2.49 7.49 2.48
C ALA A 38 -1.60 7.15 3.68
N SER A 39 -0.97 8.14 4.32
CA SER A 39 -0.15 7.92 5.52
C SER A 39 -0.99 7.41 6.68
N THR A 40 -2.19 7.97 6.90
CA THR A 40 -3.11 7.51 7.96
C THR A 40 -3.58 6.07 7.70
N ALA A 41 -3.94 5.74 6.46
CA ALA A 41 -4.35 4.38 6.09
C ALA A 41 -3.20 3.38 6.32
N PHE A 42 -1.98 3.75 5.95
CA PHE A 42 -0.78 2.96 6.24
C PHE A 42 -0.58 2.76 7.75
N THR A 43 -0.65 3.82 8.56
CA THR A 43 -0.47 3.73 10.01
C THR A 43 -1.50 2.83 10.68
N ILE A 44 -2.78 2.96 10.29
CA ILE A 44 -3.85 2.08 10.80
C ILE A 44 -3.52 0.62 10.49
N GLU A 45 -3.10 0.33 9.26
CA GLU A 45 -2.80 -1.03 8.86
C GLU A 45 -1.57 -1.60 9.58
N ALA A 46 -0.52 -0.80 9.73
CA ALA A 46 0.67 -1.16 10.49
C ALA A 46 0.32 -1.48 11.97
N LEU A 47 -0.60 -0.73 12.57
CA LEU A 47 -1.07 -1.00 13.94
C LEU A 47 -1.87 -2.30 14.02
N HIS A 48 -2.77 -2.53 13.07
CA HIS A 48 -3.54 -3.78 13.00
C HIS A 48 -2.63 -5.00 12.83
N PHE A 49 -1.64 -4.91 11.93
CA PHE A 49 -0.63 -5.94 11.74
C PHE A 49 0.21 -6.17 13.00
N GLY A 50 0.70 -5.08 13.60
CA GLY A 50 1.48 -5.12 14.83
C GLY A 50 0.73 -5.84 15.96
N SER A 51 -0.57 -5.55 16.12
CA SER A 51 -1.42 -6.24 17.11
C SER A 51 -1.48 -7.75 16.86
N ARG A 52 -1.79 -8.18 15.62
CA ARG A 52 -1.83 -9.61 15.27
C ARG A 52 -0.48 -10.29 15.51
N ARG A 53 0.61 -9.58 15.23
CA ARG A 53 1.98 -10.09 15.40
C ARG A 53 2.36 -10.26 16.87
N LEU A 54 1.94 -9.35 17.75
CA LEU A 54 2.14 -9.47 19.19
C LEU A 54 1.36 -10.65 19.76
N GLU A 55 0.11 -10.84 19.32
CA GLU A 55 -0.71 -11.99 19.71
C GLU A 55 -0.07 -13.32 19.27
N ALA A 56 0.36 -13.41 18.01
CA ALA A 56 1.05 -14.61 17.51
C ALA A 56 2.36 -14.91 18.26
N GLN A 57 3.10 -13.89 18.68
CA GLN A 57 4.30 -14.07 19.52
C GLN A 57 3.95 -14.59 20.91
N ALA A 58 2.89 -14.07 21.53
CA ALA A 58 2.41 -14.54 22.82
C ALA A 58 1.97 -16.02 22.73
N GLU A 59 1.21 -16.38 21.70
CA GLU A 59 0.82 -17.78 21.43
C GLU A 59 2.03 -18.69 21.22
N PHE A 60 3.01 -18.25 20.44
CA PHE A 60 4.25 -19.01 20.22
C PHE A 60 5.00 -19.27 21.52
N LEU A 61 5.19 -18.24 22.36
CA LEU A 61 5.85 -18.38 23.66
C LEU A 61 5.05 -19.29 24.60
N SER A 62 3.73 -19.16 24.63
CA SER A 62 2.86 -20.05 25.40
C SER A 62 3.00 -21.50 24.95
N ASN A 63 3.06 -21.75 23.64
CA ASN A 63 3.23 -23.09 23.09
C ASN A 63 4.61 -23.68 23.41
N LEU A 64 5.67 -22.87 23.41
CA LEU A 64 7.01 -23.32 23.80
C LEU A 64 7.07 -23.84 25.24
N LEU A 65 6.32 -23.23 26.16
CA LEU A 65 6.24 -23.70 27.56
C LEU A 65 5.64 -25.11 27.69
N THR A 66 4.91 -25.58 26.69
CA THR A 66 4.28 -26.91 26.71
C THR A 66 5.16 -28.01 26.11
N CYS A 67 6.25 -27.65 25.42
CA CYS A 67 7.14 -28.61 24.78
C CYS A 67 7.89 -29.45 25.82
N LYS A 68 7.92 -30.77 25.62
CA LYS A 68 8.61 -31.71 26.54
C LYS A 68 10.06 -32.00 26.15
N ASP A 69 10.44 -31.65 24.93
CA ASP A 69 11.78 -31.85 24.41
C ASP A 69 12.17 -30.77 23.38
N PRO A 70 13.48 -30.63 23.08
CA PRO A 70 13.96 -29.63 22.14
C PRO A 70 13.48 -29.83 20.69
N ALA A 71 13.20 -31.05 20.25
CA ALA A 71 12.75 -31.30 18.88
C ALA A 71 11.35 -30.72 18.64
N GLN A 72 10.44 -30.87 19.62
CA GLN A 72 9.14 -30.21 19.60
C GLN A 72 9.26 -28.69 19.57
N ALA A 73 10.19 -28.11 20.33
CA ALA A 73 10.43 -26.66 20.32
C ALA A 73 10.91 -26.18 18.95
N PHE A 74 11.84 -26.91 18.33
CA PHE A 74 12.33 -26.62 16.97
C PHE A 74 11.21 -26.67 15.92
N GLU A 75 10.33 -27.67 16.00
CA GLU A 75 9.18 -27.78 15.09
C GLU A 75 8.20 -26.60 15.25
N LYS A 76 7.94 -26.17 16.48
CA LYS A 76 7.10 -24.98 16.74
C LYS A 76 7.77 -23.70 16.23
N GLN A 77 9.08 -23.58 16.40
CA GLN A 77 9.84 -22.42 15.93
C GLN A 77 9.87 -22.33 14.39
N SER A 78 10.07 -23.45 13.69
CA SER A 78 10.06 -23.48 12.22
C SER A 78 8.68 -23.15 11.66
N SER A 79 7.62 -23.74 12.23
CA SER A 79 6.23 -23.47 11.86
C SER A 79 5.86 -22.00 12.08
N PHE A 80 6.28 -21.43 13.21
CA PHE A 80 6.09 -20.01 13.50
C PHE A 80 6.82 -19.12 12.49
N MET A 81 8.05 -19.46 12.12
CA MET A 81 8.82 -18.69 11.14
C MET A 81 8.17 -18.73 9.75
N GLN A 82 7.75 -19.91 9.29
CA GLN A 82 7.09 -20.06 8.00
C GLN A 82 5.81 -19.22 7.94
N ARG A 83 4.96 -19.35 8.97
CA ARG A 83 3.73 -18.55 9.08
C ARG A 83 4.02 -17.05 9.13
N THR A 84 5.05 -16.65 9.87
CA THR A 84 5.49 -15.25 9.95
C THR A 84 5.82 -14.72 8.56
N MET A 85 6.65 -15.42 7.79
CA MET A 85 7.05 -14.98 6.44
C MET A 85 5.85 -14.81 5.51
N GLU A 86 4.91 -15.74 5.52
CA GLU A 86 3.69 -15.66 4.73
C GLU A 86 2.80 -14.47 5.15
N GLU A 87 2.66 -14.22 6.45
CA GLU A 87 1.87 -13.09 6.97
C GLU A 87 2.47 -11.73 6.59
N TYR A 88 3.79 -11.57 6.66
CA TYR A 88 4.46 -10.34 6.21
C TYR A 88 4.28 -10.12 4.70
N GLY A 89 4.35 -11.18 3.88
CA GLY A 89 4.10 -11.09 2.45
C GLY A 89 2.67 -10.61 2.14
N ARG A 90 1.67 -11.24 2.76
CA ARG A 90 0.26 -10.85 2.61
C ARG A 90 0.00 -9.42 3.09
N GLU A 91 0.65 -8.99 4.17
CA GLU A 91 0.49 -7.63 4.68
C GLU A 91 1.03 -6.58 3.70
N ALA A 92 2.18 -6.85 3.08
CA ALA A 92 2.75 -5.95 2.08
C ALA A 92 1.78 -5.76 0.89
N GLU A 93 1.16 -6.83 0.41
CA GLU A 93 0.13 -6.78 -0.63
C GLU A 93 -1.10 -5.99 -0.18
N ALA A 94 -1.58 -6.22 1.05
CA ALA A 94 -2.74 -5.54 1.61
C ALA A 94 -2.51 -4.02 1.74
N ILE A 95 -1.33 -3.61 2.20
CA ILE A 95 -0.94 -2.20 2.30
C ILE A 95 -0.94 -1.53 0.93
N VAL A 96 -0.31 -2.15 -0.08
CA VAL A 96 -0.26 -1.61 -1.45
C VAL A 96 -1.66 -1.45 -2.01
N GLN A 97 -2.51 -2.46 -1.83
CA GLN A 97 -3.89 -2.41 -2.31
C GLN A 97 -4.70 -1.31 -1.61
N LYS A 98 -4.62 -1.20 -0.28
CA LYS A 98 -5.33 -0.15 0.50
C LYS A 98 -4.88 1.26 0.12
N VAL A 99 -3.59 1.48 -0.11
CA VAL A 99 -3.08 2.78 -0.57
C VAL A 99 -3.59 3.11 -1.97
N ARG A 100 -3.60 2.13 -2.89
CA ARG A 100 -4.13 2.30 -4.25
C ARG A 100 -5.63 2.62 -4.24
N ASP A 101 -6.41 1.90 -3.44
CA ASP A 101 -7.85 2.10 -3.34
C ASP A 101 -8.18 3.50 -2.80
N LYS A 102 -7.49 3.94 -1.74
CA LYS A 102 -7.67 5.29 -1.17
C LYS A 102 -7.28 6.40 -2.15
N SER A 103 -6.22 6.20 -2.91
CA SER A 103 -5.80 7.14 -3.96
C SER A 103 -6.84 7.24 -5.09
N THR A 104 -7.44 6.11 -5.47
CA THR A 104 -8.45 6.03 -6.54
C THR A 104 -9.81 6.60 -6.08
N GLU A 105 -10.21 6.35 -4.84
CA GLU A 105 -11.41 6.94 -4.23
C GLU A 105 -11.31 8.47 -4.19
N GLN A 106 -10.15 9.01 -3.80
CA GLN A 106 -9.95 10.46 -3.80
C GLN A 106 -9.90 11.07 -5.20
N ALA A 107 -9.34 10.37 -6.19
CA ALA A 107 -9.34 10.82 -7.58
C ALA A 107 -10.76 10.91 -8.18
N LYS A 108 -11.70 10.08 -7.71
CA LYS A 108 -13.12 10.14 -8.11
C LYS A 108 -13.93 11.20 -7.35
N ALA A 109 -13.45 11.66 -6.20
CA ALA A 109 -14.12 12.62 -5.34
C ALA A 109 -13.62 14.07 -5.52
N ALA A 110 -12.57 14.27 -6.32
CA ALA A 110 -12.02 15.57 -6.73
C ALA A 110 -12.60 16.00 -8.08
#